data_AF-A0A382FTK8-F1
#
_entry.id   AF-A0A382FTK8-F1
#
_cell.length_a   1.000
_cell.length_b   1.000
_cell.length_c   1.000
_cell.angle_alpha   90.00
_cell.angle_beta   90.00
_cell.angle_gamma   90.00
#
_symmetry.space_group_name_H-M   'P 1'
#
loop_
_entity.id
_entity.type
_entity.pdbx_description
1 polymer ?
#
loop_
_entity_poly.entity_id
_entity_poly.type
_entity_poly.pdbx_seq_one_letter_code
_entity_poly.pdbx_strand_id
1 'polypeptide(L)'
;MLLALGQAEAAFTLKTKCEVSGDGVYLSDLVGSKTGEAIPAIMIDVSPSWGTIREYSSQDLIKLINERAQGIEVVSDEADMKTSISRSSRAFGSEEVLELLRAEL
;
A
#
# COMPACT_ATOMS: atom_id res chain seq x y z
N MET A 1 -14.76 15.11 36.94
CA MET A 1 -15.46 14.90 35.66
C MET A 1 -14.42 14.39 34.69
N LEU A 2 -14.29 13.06 34.53
CA LEU A 2 -13.34 12.46 33.58
C LEU A 2 -13.84 12.76 32.16
N LEU A 3 -13.08 13.55 31.41
CA LEU A 3 -13.22 13.66 29.97
C LEU A 3 -12.75 12.33 29.38
N ALA A 4 -13.68 11.39 29.20
CA ALA A 4 -13.51 10.34 28.22
C ALA A 4 -13.51 11.03 26.85
N LEU A 5 -12.31 11.46 26.41
CA LEU A 5 -12.04 11.71 25.00
C LEU A 5 -12.41 10.42 24.28
N GLY A 6 -13.58 10.40 23.65
CA GLY A 6 -13.96 9.32 22.75
C GLY A 6 -12.81 9.17 21.77
N GLN A 7 -12.12 8.02 21.83
CA GLN A 7 -11.14 7.67 20.83
C GLN A 7 -11.90 7.73 19.51
N ALA A 8 -11.58 8.72 18.65
CA ALA A 8 -11.98 8.65 17.27
C ALA A 8 -11.44 7.31 16.77
N GLU A 9 -12.32 6.37 16.49
CA GLU A 9 -11.90 5.12 15.85
C GLU A 9 -11.28 5.52 14.53
N ALA A 10 -10.01 5.15 14.33
CA ALA A 10 -9.32 5.47 13.09
C ALA A 10 -10.12 4.91 11.90
N ALA A 11 -10.36 5.79 10.93
CA ALA A 11 -11.15 5.50 9.74
C ALA A 11 -10.59 4.31 8.93
N PHE A 12 -9.26 4.17 8.93
CA PHE A 12 -8.55 3.21 8.09
C PHE A 12 -7.55 2.36 8.88
N THR A 13 -7.33 1.14 8.40
CA THR A 13 -6.37 0.19 8.98
C THR A 13 -5.41 -0.32 7.92
N LEU A 14 -4.12 -0.40 8.25
CA LEU A 14 -3.09 -0.91 7.34
C LEU A 14 -3.33 -2.39 6.98
N LYS A 15 -3.13 -2.73 5.71
CA LYS A 15 -3.03 -4.12 5.27
C LYS A 15 -1.62 -4.66 5.52
N THR A 16 -1.50 -5.96 5.76
CA THR A 16 -0.21 -6.66 5.90
C THR A 16 0.46 -6.94 4.55
N LYS A 17 -0.33 -7.09 3.48
CA LYS A 17 0.14 -7.33 2.13
C LYS A 17 -0.72 -6.58 1.13
N CYS A 18 -0.09 -5.97 0.14
CA CYS A 18 -0.78 -5.40 -1.00
C CYS A 18 0.00 -5.63 -2.29
N GLU A 19 -0.74 -5.80 -3.37
CA GLU A 19 -0.22 -5.97 -4.70
C GLU A 19 -0.62 -4.76 -5.55
N VAL A 20 0.37 -4.10 -6.15
CA VAL A 20 0.15 -2.93 -6.99
C VAL A 20 0.39 -3.28 -8.46
N SER A 21 -0.47 -2.78 -9.33
CA SER A 21 -0.39 -2.99 -10.79
C SER A 21 0.00 -1.71 -11.53
N GLY A 22 -0.21 -0.56 -10.90
CA GLY A 22 -0.01 0.77 -11.48
C GLY A 22 1.40 1.32 -11.38
N ASP A 23 1.51 2.60 -11.71
CA ASP A 23 2.72 3.44 -11.61
C ASP A 23 3.07 3.83 -10.17
N GLY A 24 2.07 3.86 -9.29
CA GLY A 24 2.22 4.20 -7.87
C GLY A 24 1.55 3.20 -6.93
N VAL A 25 1.92 3.35 -5.66
CA VAL A 25 1.23 2.78 -4.50
C VAL A 25 0.22 3.81 -4.03
N TYR A 26 -1.06 3.48 -4.11
CA TYR A 26 -2.15 4.35 -3.68
C TYR A 26 -2.63 3.98 -2.28
N LEU A 27 -3.25 4.93 -1.58
CA LEU A 27 -3.80 4.71 -0.24
C LEU A 27 -4.78 3.52 -0.21
N SER A 28 -5.60 3.37 -1.25
CA SER A 28 -6.52 2.23 -1.45
C SER A 28 -5.83 0.88 -1.45
N ASP A 29 -4.58 0.82 -1.88
CA ASP A 29 -3.78 -0.41 -1.89
C ASP A 29 -3.36 -0.74 -0.45
N LEU A 30 -2.99 0.27 0.32
CA LEU A 30 -2.39 0.16 1.65
C LEU A 30 -3.40 -0.06 2.78
N VAL A 31 -4.61 0.49 2.67
CA VAL A 31 -5.56 0.51 3.80
C VAL A 31 -6.87 -0.21 3.49
N GLY A 32 -7.48 -0.76 4.53
CA GLY A 32 -8.90 -1.14 4.56
C GLY A 32 -9.71 -0.09 5.32
N SER A 33 -10.98 0.08 4.96
CA SER A 33 -11.92 0.90 5.71
C SER A 33 -12.59 0.08 6.82
N LYS A 34 -12.62 0.60 8.05
CA LYS A 34 -13.30 -0.05 9.19
C LYS A 34 -14.81 0.19 9.16
N THR A 35 -15.23 1.38 8.74
CA THR A 35 -16.62 1.85 8.79
C THR A 35 -17.32 1.84 7.43
N GLY A 36 -16.63 1.42 6.36
CA GLY A 36 -17.12 1.47 4.98
C GLY A 36 -16.96 2.83 4.30
N GLU A 37 -16.23 3.75 4.94
CA GLU A 37 -15.80 5.02 4.35
C GLU A 37 -15.00 4.81 3.04
N ALA A 38 -15.28 5.68 2.07
CA ALA A 38 -14.58 5.67 0.79
C ALA A 38 -13.11 6.01 0.99
N ILE A 39 -12.22 5.18 0.45
CA ILE A 39 -10.78 5.43 0.48
C ILE A 39 -10.41 6.36 -0.69
N PRO A 40 -9.85 7.55 -0.45
CA PRO A 40 -9.47 8.45 -1.52
C PRO A 40 -8.28 7.90 -2.33
N ALA A 41 -8.29 8.13 -3.64
CA ALA A 41 -7.23 7.71 -4.55
C ALA A 41 -6.02 8.66 -4.47
N ILE A 42 -5.25 8.56 -3.39
CA ILE A 42 -4.05 9.39 -3.14
C ILE A 42 -2.82 8.52 -3.35
N MET A 43 -1.89 8.96 -4.17
CA MET A 43 -0.59 8.29 -4.36
C MET A 43 0.31 8.55 -3.15
N ILE A 44 0.76 7.48 -2.51
CA ILE A 44 1.60 7.51 -1.30
C ILE A 44 3.07 7.32 -1.64
N ASP A 45 3.37 6.43 -2.60
CA ASP A 45 4.73 6.12 -3.03
C ASP A 45 4.77 5.69 -4.50
N VAL A 46 5.96 5.60 -5.07
CA VAL A 46 6.19 4.96 -6.38
C VAL A 46 6.12 3.44 -6.25
N SER A 47 5.58 2.78 -7.28
CA SER A 47 5.53 1.32 -7.31
C SER A 47 6.93 0.70 -7.21
N PRO A 48 7.09 -0.41 -6.47
CA PRO A 48 8.35 -1.16 -6.49
C PRO A 48 8.64 -1.68 -7.91
N SER A 49 9.92 -1.93 -8.19
CA SER A 49 10.33 -2.54 -9.46
C SER A 49 9.69 -3.92 -9.63
N TRP A 50 9.44 -4.32 -10.88
CA TRP A 50 8.89 -5.63 -11.19
C TRP A 50 9.71 -6.76 -10.53
N GLY A 51 9.02 -7.71 -9.89
CA GLY A 51 9.66 -8.83 -9.20
C GLY A 51 10.32 -8.47 -7.86
N THR A 52 10.16 -7.24 -7.37
CA THR A 52 10.67 -6.83 -6.05
C THR A 52 9.53 -6.67 -5.04
N ILE A 53 9.85 -6.98 -3.77
CA ILE A 53 8.97 -6.77 -2.63
C ILE A 53 9.61 -5.70 -1.76
N ARG A 54 8.84 -4.67 -1.41
CA ARG A 54 9.24 -3.63 -0.49
C ARG A 54 8.48 -3.82 0.82
N GLU A 55 9.19 -3.82 1.94
CA GLU A 55 8.58 -3.92 3.26
C GLU A 55 8.67 -2.59 4.00
N TYR A 56 7.58 -2.22 4.67
CA TYR A 56 7.54 -1.08 5.59
C TYR A 56 7.17 -1.56 6.99
N SER A 57 7.77 -0.94 8.00
CA SER A 57 7.19 -0.98 9.35
C SER A 57 5.87 -0.20 9.35
N SER A 58 4.95 -0.54 10.25
CA SER A 58 3.71 0.22 10.41
C SER A 58 3.96 1.70 10.70
N GLN A 59 4.98 2.01 11.50
CA GLN A 59 5.32 3.38 11.87
C GLN A 59 5.82 4.19 10.67
N ASP A 60 6.71 3.61 9.85
CA ASP A 60 7.23 4.28 8.66
C ASP A 60 6.13 4.50 7.62
N LEU A 61 5.24 3.53 7.45
CA LEU A 61 4.15 3.63 6.49
C LEU A 61 3.09 4.65 6.91
N ILE A 62 2.72 4.67 8.19
CA ILE A 62 1.80 5.69 8.74
C ILE A 62 2.41 7.09 8.58
N LYS A 63 3.71 7.24 8.87
CA LYS A 63 4.40 8.51 8.66
C LYS A 63 4.35 8.95 7.20
N LEU A 64 4.66 8.04 6.26
CA LEU A 64 4.61 8.32 4.83
C LEU A 64 3.19 8.71 4.37
N ILE A 65 2.16 8.04 4.88
CA ILE A 65 0.76 8.38 4.60
C ILE A 65 0.45 9.78 5.12
N ASN A 66 0.81 10.10 6.37
CA ASN A 66 0.55 11.42 6.95
C ASN A 66 1.26 12.56 6.20
N GLU A 67 2.43 12.31 5.63
CA GLU A 67 3.16 13.27 4.79
C GLU A 67 2.47 13.54 3.44
N ARG A 68 1.73 12.56 2.90
CA ARG A 68 1.10 12.63 1.57
C ARG A 68 -0.41 12.87 1.59
N ALA A 69 -1.09 12.44 2.65
CA ALA A 69 -2.53 12.37 2.80
C ALA A 69 -2.94 13.05 4.11
N GLN A 70 -2.91 14.39 4.11
CA GLN A 70 -3.24 15.18 5.30
C GLN A 70 -4.69 14.95 5.75
N GLY A 71 -4.89 14.77 7.06
CA GLY A 71 -6.22 14.59 7.66
C GLY A 71 -6.77 13.16 7.58
N ILE A 72 -5.95 12.19 7.18
CA ILE A 72 -6.32 10.77 7.18
C ILE A 72 -5.74 10.10 8.42
N GLU A 73 -6.61 9.50 9.23
CA GLU A 73 -6.19 8.72 10.40
C GLU A 73 -6.08 7.23 10.03
N VAL A 74 -4.87 6.68 10.19
CA VAL A 74 -4.54 5.28 9.90
C VAL A 74 -3.92 4.64 11.13
N VAL A 75 -4.36 3.42 11.45
CA VAL A 75 -3.78 2.58 12.51
C VAL A 75 -3.27 1.25 11.96
N SER A 76 -2.35 0.63 12.68
CA SER A 76 -2.02 -0.79 12.51
C SER A 76 -2.73 -1.61 13.59
N ASP A 77 -3.08 -2.84 13.26
CA ASP A 77 -3.70 -3.76 14.25
C ASP A 77 -2.67 -4.29 15.26
N GLU A 78 -1.38 -4.36 14.87
CA GLU A 78 -0.28 -4.76 15.73
C GLU A 78 0.90 -3.77 15.64
N ALA A 79 1.66 -3.62 16.73
CA ALA A 79 2.77 -2.67 16.82
C ALA A 79 3.96 -3.04 15.90
N ASP A 80 4.24 -4.34 15.76
CA ASP A 80 5.35 -4.86 14.97
C ASP A 80 4.92 -5.34 13.57
N MET A 81 3.69 -5.01 13.17
CA MET A 81 3.17 -5.36 11.87
C MET A 81 4.00 -4.69 10.77
N LYS A 82 4.34 -5.48 9.75
CA LYS A 82 4.93 -4.98 8.52
C LYS A 82 3.93 -5.09 7.38
N THR A 83 4.01 -4.13 6.47
CA THR A 83 3.28 -4.16 5.20
C THR A 83 4.24 -4.50 4.08
N SER A 84 4.00 -5.62 3.40
CA SER A 84 4.72 -6.00 2.18
C SER A 84 3.98 -5.47 0.96
N ILE A 85 4.68 -4.70 0.13
CA ILE A 85 4.18 -4.15 -1.13
C ILE A 85 4.93 -4.84 -2.26
N SER A 86 4.19 -5.53 -3.13
CA SER A 86 4.76 -6.16 -4.32
C SER A 86 4.12 -5.60 -5.57
N ARG A 87 4.88 -5.52 -6.65
CA ARG A 87 4.32 -5.30 -7.99
C ARG A 87 4.24 -6.66 -8.68
N SER A 88 3.02 -7.11 -9.04
CA SER A 88 2.83 -8.30 -9.89
C SER A 88 3.78 -8.16 -11.06
N SER A 89 4.52 -9.17 -11.51
CA SER A 89 5.10 -9.07 -12.86
C SER A 89 3.97 -8.97 -13.87
N ARG A 90 4.11 -8.13 -14.91
CA ARG A 90 3.32 -8.34 -16.13
C ARG A 90 3.68 -9.75 -16.59
N ALA A 91 2.72 -10.66 -16.62
CA ALA A 91 2.90 -11.90 -17.35
C ALA A 91 3.17 -11.49 -18.80
N PHE A 92 4.40 -11.72 -19.28
CA PHE A 92 4.73 -11.48 -20.67
C PHE A 92 3.74 -12.28 -21.52
N GLY A 93 3.12 -11.63 -22.49
CA GLY A 93 2.39 -12.36 -23.52
C GLY A 93 3.34 -13.31 -24.24
N SER A 94 2.83 -14.40 -24.79
CA SER A 94 3.64 -15.38 -25.54
C SER A 94 4.49 -14.74 -26.64
N GLU A 95 4.01 -13.64 -27.25
CA GLU A 95 4.75 -12.87 -28.27
C GLU A 95 5.93 -12.10 -27.67
N GLU A 96 5.78 -11.49 -26.51
CA GLU A 96 6.85 -10.75 -25.83
C GLU A 96 7.95 -11.70 -25.32
N VAL A 97 7.57 -12.90 -24.88
CA VAL A 97 8.53 -13.96 -24.53
C VAL A 97 9.32 -14.41 -25.76
N LEU A 98 8.65 -14.59 -26.91
CA LEU A 98 9.30 -14.99 -28.16
C LEU A 98 10.28 -13.94 -28.68
N GLU A 99 9.96 -12.65 -28.55
CA GLU A 99 10.88 -11.57 -28.94
C GLU A 99 12.12 -11.51 -28.05
N LEU A 100 11.96 -11.67 -26.72
CA LEU A 100 13.09 -11.73 -25.80
C LEU A 100 14.04 -12.89 -26.11
N LEU A 101 13.49 -14.09 -26.36
CA LEU A 101 14.27 -15.27 -26.74
C LEU A 101 14.99 -15.12 -28.08
N ARG A 102 14.42 -14.38 -29.03
CA ARG A 102 15.07 -14.09 -30.33
C ARG A 102 16.21 -13.09 -30.20
N ALA A 103 16.16 -12.18 -29.22
CA ALA A 103 17.20 -11.18 -28.99
C ALA A 103 18.45 -11.74 -28.28
N GLU A 104 18.37 -12.93 -27.67
CA GLU A 104 19.49 -13.63 -27.01
C GLU A 104 20.27 -14.60 -27.94
N LEU A 105 19.87 -14.74 -29.21
CA LEU A 105 20.53 -15.56 -30.24
C LEU A 105 21.34 -14.71 -31.22
#